data_AF-R6HRM4-F1
#
_entry.id   AF-R6HRM4-F1
#
_cell.length_a   1.000
_cell.length_b   1.000
_cell.length_c   1.000
_cell.angle_alpha   90.00
_cell.angle_beta   90.00
_cell.angle_gamma   90.00
#
_symmetry.space_group_name_H-M   'P 1'
#
loop_
_entity.id
_entity.type
_entity.pdbx_description
1 polymer ?
#
loop_
_entity_poly.entity_id
_entity_poly.type
_entity_poly.pdbx_seq_one_letter_code
_entity_poly.pdbx_strand_id
1 'polypeptide(L)'
;MIQVEMLLSKYQIKSNRRADIIVERLLESKKEISTLAVIECKSPDIFIGDNALDQVSDYAAKLNAEYVWVTNGLDSVVARYDFEKDKYIDLIELPDYQQMLNGLGDIKNNIERKKRFSFEELEENKNYYCEGYTFDIDTPTGLLPFLTNFFECLTDISHKMPIGEYKHFKLIEDYGIRYLSCGTASGGTYDGDYRSFLIEYKGNVMFVNLSFFNYGTHTILTVSSDRGGTIPHNSLQYNVNHIVSVGTEFRFSHNGSITVGKKGRCKNKELVDFIKNNAPELLVNDKIYIGALQNKKLLYLDQPEMINFIERILTYALLRDEFREMKLKNIK
;
A
#
# COMPACT_ATOMS: atom_id res chain seq x y z
N MET A 1 -17.76 -32.14 2.54
CA MET A 1 -16.99 -32.90 1.52
C MET A 1 -15.97 -31.93 0.90
N ILE A 2 -14.78 -32.39 0.52
CA ILE A 2 -13.76 -31.52 -0.09
C ILE A 2 -13.61 -31.91 -1.55
N GLN A 3 -13.66 -30.93 -2.44
CA GLN A 3 -13.34 -31.08 -3.86
C GLN A 3 -12.10 -30.26 -4.19
N VAL A 4 -11.29 -30.73 -5.13
CA VAL A 4 -10.05 -30.05 -5.54
C VAL A 4 -10.02 -29.84 -7.05
N GLU A 5 -9.43 -28.74 -7.50
CA GLU A 5 -9.22 -28.39 -8.91
C GLU A 5 -10.52 -28.39 -9.74
N MET A 6 -11.60 -27.87 -9.14
CA MET A 6 -12.94 -27.99 -9.70
C MET A 6 -13.27 -26.90 -10.70
N LEU A 7 -13.65 -27.29 -11.91
CA LEU A 7 -14.22 -26.39 -12.90
C LEU A 7 -15.52 -25.76 -12.39
N LEU A 8 -15.60 -24.43 -12.43
CA LEU A 8 -16.77 -23.68 -11.98
C LEU A 8 -18.04 -24.01 -12.78
N SER A 9 -17.89 -24.49 -14.03
CA SER A 9 -19.01 -24.98 -14.85
C SER A 9 -19.74 -26.18 -14.25
N LYS A 10 -19.08 -26.98 -13.41
CA LYS A 10 -19.74 -28.07 -12.65
C LYS A 10 -20.73 -27.55 -11.61
N TYR A 11 -20.57 -26.29 -11.20
CA TYR A 11 -21.49 -25.57 -10.31
C TYR A 11 -22.40 -24.62 -11.09
N GLN A 12 -22.63 -24.89 -12.39
CA GLN A 12 -23.52 -24.13 -13.27
C GLN A 12 -23.08 -22.68 -13.51
N ILE A 13 -21.82 -22.34 -13.21
CA ILE A 13 -21.24 -21.03 -13.48
C ILE A 13 -20.63 -21.05 -14.90
N LYS A 14 -21.03 -20.08 -15.74
CA LYS A 14 -20.42 -19.89 -17.07
C LYS A 14 -19.00 -19.33 -16.96
N SER A 15 -18.04 -20.20 -16.65
CA SER A 15 -16.62 -19.86 -16.52
C SER A 15 -15.76 -21.09 -16.81
N ASN A 16 -14.62 -20.86 -17.48
CA ASN A 16 -13.61 -21.90 -17.69
C ASN A 16 -12.56 -21.95 -16.56
N ARG A 17 -12.75 -21.15 -15.50
CA ARG A 17 -11.87 -21.14 -14.34
C ARG A 17 -12.11 -22.36 -13.46
N ARG A 18 -11.10 -22.68 -12.66
CA ARG A 18 -11.15 -23.71 -11.61
C ARG A 18 -11.01 -23.03 -10.25
N ALA A 19 -11.66 -23.59 -9.24
CA ALA A 19 -11.34 -23.31 -7.85
C ALA A 19 -10.36 -24.38 -7.36
N ASP A 20 -9.32 -23.98 -6.63
CA ASP A 20 -8.30 -24.91 -6.15
C ASP A 20 -8.90 -25.90 -5.15
N ILE A 21 -9.67 -25.41 -4.18
CA ILE A 21 -10.38 -26.26 -3.21
C ILE A 21 -11.78 -25.68 -2.93
N ILE A 22 -12.78 -26.57 -2.91
CA ILE A 22 -14.15 -26.27 -2.50
C ILE A 22 -14.52 -27.16 -1.32
N VAL A 23 -14.96 -26.54 -0.23
CA VAL A 23 -15.56 -27.24 0.91
C VAL A 23 -17.07 -27.20 0.75
N GLU A 24 -17.70 -28.36 0.74
CA GLU A 24 -19.13 -28.54 0.51
C GLU A 24 -19.83 -29.03 1.79
N ARG A 25 -21.09 -28.61 1.96
CA ARG A 25 -22.02 -29.10 2.98
C ARG A 25 -23.25 -29.74 2.35
N LEU A 26 -23.84 -30.71 3.05
CA LEU A 26 -25.17 -31.22 2.73
C LEU A 26 -26.21 -30.37 3.46
N LEU A 27 -27.09 -29.71 2.72
CA LEU A 27 -28.25 -29.04 3.27
C LEU A 27 -29.37 -30.07 3.42
N GLU A 28 -29.51 -30.67 4.61
CA GLU A 28 -30.49 -31.74 4.84
C GLU A 28 -31.93 -31.33 4.52
N SER A 29 -32.28 -30.06 4.76
CA SER A 29 -33.59 -29.49 4.45
C SER A 29 -33.95 -29.55 2.96
N LYS A 30 -32.94 -29.47 2.09
CA LYS A 30 -33.09 -29.49 0.63
C LYS A 30 -32.60 -30.80 -0.02
N LYS A 31 -31.91 -31.65 0.75
CA LYS A 31 -31.16 -32.81 0.25
C LYS A 31 -30.19 -32.46 -0.88
N GLU A 32 -29.57 -31.28 -0.77
CA GLU A 32 -28.68 -30.71 -1.80
C GLU A 32 -27.28 -30.45 -1.25
N ILE A 33 -26.28 -30.61 -2.11
CA ILE A 33 -24.91 -30.21 -1.82
C ILE A 33 -24.77 -28.72 -2.14
N SER A 34 -24.26 -27.95 -1.18
CA SER A 34 -23.98 -26.53 -1.32
C SER A 34 -22.51 -26.26 -1.02
N THR A 35 -21.93 -25.28 -1.71
CA THR A 35 -20.63 -24.73 -1.34
C THR A 35 -20.73 -24.05 0.03
N LEU A 36 -19.79 -24.35 0.92
CA LEU A 36 -19.63 -23.73 2.23
C LEU A 36 -18.42 -22.79 2.23
N ALA A 37 -17.28 -23.25 1.71
CA ALA A 37 -16.07 -22.46 1.62
C ALA A 37 -15.37 -22.64 0.27
N VAL A 38 -14.66 -21.60 -0.16
CA VAL A 38 -13.75 -21.61 -1.31
C VAL A 38 -12.35 -21.27 -0.80
N ILE A 39 -11.37 -22.08 -1.17
CA ILE A 39 -9.98 -21.88 -0.79
C ILE A 39 -9.14 -21.77 -2.07
N GLU A 40 -8.34 -20.72 -2.14
CA GLU A 40 -7.42 -20.44 -3.25
C GLU A 40 -5.97 -20.50 -2.75
N CYS A 41 -5.16 -21.28 -3.44
CA CYS A 41 -3.76 -21.53 -3.10
C CYS A 41 -2.86 -20.78 -4.09
N LYS A 42 -1.90 -20.03 -3.56
CA LYS A 42 -0.85 -19.37 -4.35
C LYS A 42 0.49 -20.04 -4.10
N SER A 43 1.45 -19.81 -5.01
CA SER A 43 2.84 -20.19 -4.79
C SER A 43 3.40 -19.45 -3.57
N PRO A 44 4.29 -20.05 -2.75
CA PRO A 44 4.87 -19.40 -1.56
C PRO A 44 5.50 -18.04 -1.82
N ASP A 45 6.09 -17.84 -2.99
CA ASP A 45 6.74 -16.58 -3.38
C ASP A 45 5.73 -15.47 -3.77
N ILE A 46 4.43 -15.77 -3.81
CA ILE A 46 3.37 -14.81 -4.15
C ILE A 46 2.80 -14.23 -2.87
N PHE A 47 3.04 -12.93 -2.65
CA PHE A 47 2.49 -12.18 -1.53
C PHE A 47 0.96 -12.04 -1.61
N ILE A 48 0.29 -12.20 -0.47
CA ILE A 48 -1.16 -12.03 -0.34
C ILE A 48 -1.44 -10.65 0.24
N GLY A 49 -1.72 -9.68 -0.63
CA GLY A 49 -2.12 -8.33 -0.23
C GLY A 49 -3.64 -8.19 -0.02
N ASP A 50 -4.10 -7.01 0.37
CA ASP A 50 -5.51 -6.75 0.73
C ASP A 50 -6.52 -7.07 -0.37
N ASN A 51 -6.10 -7.05 -1.63
CA ASN A 51 -6.96 -7.36 -2.78
C ASN A 51 -7.02 -8.87 -3.09
N ALA A 52 -6.44 -9.73 -2.24
CA ALA A 52 -6.47 -11.17 -2.43
C ALA A 52 -7.90 -11.74 -2.33
N LEU A 53 -8.71 -11.18 -1.43
CA LEU A 53 -10.13 -11.53 -1.35
C LEU A 53 -10.86 -11.11 -2.61
N ASP A 54 -10.65 -9.90 -3.14
CA ASP A 54 -11.31 -9.42 -4.37
C ASP A 54 -11.10 -10.37 -5.56
N GLN A 55 -9.94 -11.02 -5.65
CA GLN A 55 -9.67 -12.02 -6.70
C GLN A 55 -10.58 -13.25 -6.59
N VAL A 56 -11.00 -13.60 -5.38
CA VAL A 56 -11.77 -14.81 -5.06
C VAL A 56 -13.26 -14.53 -4.84
N SER A 57 -13.59 -13.34 -4.34
CA SER A 57 -14.94 -12.85 -4.06
C SER A 57 -15.88 -13.00 -5.25
N ASP A 58 -15.40 -12.72 -6.46
CA ASP A 58 -16.18 -12.75 -7.70
C ASP A 58 -16.80 -14.11 -8.03
N TYR A 59 -16.11 -15.21 -7.70
CA TYR A 59 -16.67 -16.56 -7.90
C TYR A 59 -17.14 -17.20 -6.60
N ALA A 60 -16.59 -16.83 -5.44
CA ALA A 60 -17.16 -17.18 -4.15
C ALA A 60 -18.62 -16.71 -4.05
N ALA A 61 -18.92 -15.47 -4.47
CA ALA A 61 -20.28 -14.96 -4.57
C ALA A 61 -21.15 -15.77 -5.55
N LYS A 62 -20.63 -16.12 -6.74
CA LYS A 62 -21.36 -16.96 -7.72
C LYS A 62 -21.62 -18.38 -7.22
N LEU A 63 -20.75 -18.91 -6.37
CA LEU A 63 -20.89 -20.21 -5.71
C LEU A 63 -21.75 -20.13 -4.45
N ASN A 64 -22.17 -18.94 -4.02
CA ASN A 64 -22.80 -18.68 -2.72
C ASN A 64 -21.97 -19.25 -1.54
N ALA A 65 -20.65 -19.13 -1.62
CA ALA A 65 -19.75 -19.57 -0.57
C ALA A 65 -19.82 -18.63 0.63
N GLU A 66 -20.05 -19.17 1.83
CA GLU A 66 -20.12 -18.38 3.06
C GLU A 66 -18.73 -18.04 3.62
N TYR A 67 -17.70 -18.79 3.23
CA TYR A 67 -16.32 -18.57 3.66
C TYR A 67 -15.36 -18.53 2.48
N VAL A 68 -14.34 -17.70 2.59
CA VAL A 68 -13.25 -17.58 1.62
C VAL A 68 -11.92 -17.63 2.35
N TRP A 69 -10.96 -18.36 1.78
CA TRP A 69 -9.60 -18.41 2.27
C TRP A 69 -8.62 -18.30 1.11
N VAL A 70 -7.66 -17.39 1.19
CA VAL A 70 -6.54 -17.30 0.26
C VAL A 70 -5.26 -17.54 1.03
N THR A 71 -4.40 -18.45 0.57
CA THR A 71 -3.12 -18.75 1.24
C THR A 71 -2.01 -19.07 0.24
N ASN A 72 -0.77 -18.70 0.58
CA ASN A 72 0.45 -19.07 -0.12
C ASN A 72 1.27 -20.09 0.70
N GLY A 73 0.72 -20.57 1.82
CA GLY A 73 1.40 -21.45 2.78
C GLY A 73 2.25 -20.74 3.84
N LEU A 74 2.47 -19.43 3.72
CA LEU A 74 3.16 -18.61 4.72
C LEU A 74 2.18 -17.61 5.37
N ASP A 75 1.41 -16.94 4.52
CA ASP A 75 0.39 -15.96 4.86
C ASP A 75 -1.00 -16.46 4.48
N SER A 76 -2.01 -15.85 5.09
CA SER A 76 -3.39 -16.08 4.69
C SER A 76 -4.30 -14.90 4.95
N VAL A 77 -5.33 -14.80 4.10
CA VAL A 77 -6.48 -13.94 4.33
C VAL A 77 -7.73 -14.82 4.34
N VAL A 78 -8.50 -14.72 5.41
CA VAL A 78 -9.73 -15.49 5.62
C VAL A 78 -10.87 -14.53 5.85
N ALA A 79 -12.03 -14.80 5.24
CA ALA A 79 -13.22 -14.02 5.47
C ALA A 79 -14.50 -14.85 5.46
N ARG A 80 -15.54 -14.34 6.11
CA ARG A 80 -16.90 -14.91 6.11
C ARG A 80 -17.89 -13.90 5.55
N TYR A 81 -18.90 -14.37 4.82
CA TYR A 81 -19.96 -13.51 4.31
C TYR A 81 -20.85 -13.01 5.45
N ASP A 82 -21.03 -11.70 5.53
CA ASP A 82 -21.99 -11.01 6.39
C ASP A 82 -23.23 -10.68 5.55
N PHE A 83 -24.30 -11.45 5.76
CA PHE A 83 -25.57 -11.30 5.03
C PHE A 83 -26.30 -9.99 5.31
N GLU A 84 -26.07 -9.35 6.47
CA GLU A 84 -26.70 -8.07 6.79
C GLU A 84 -25.98 -6.91 6.10
N LYS A 85 -24.65 -7.00 5.99
CA LYS A 85 -23.81 -5.97 5.36
C LYS A 85 -23.52 -6.21 3.88
N ASP A 86 -23.99 -7.34 3.35
CA ASP A 86 -23.79 -7.79 1.96
C ASP A 86 -22.31 -7.76 1.54
N LYS A 87 -21.42 -8.23 2.43
CA LYS A 87 -19.96 -8.23 2.18
C LYS A 87 -19.24 -9.31 2.98
N TYR A 88 -18.04 -9.67 2.53
CA TYR A 88 -17.14 -10.49 3.34
C TYR A 88 -16.51 -9.66 4.47
N ILE A 89 -16.42 -10.26 5.66
CA ILE A 89 -15.75 -9.73 6.85
C ILE A 89 -14.57 -10.62 7.22
N ASP A 90 -13.42 -10.02 7.51
CA ASP A 90 -12.20 -10.75 7.80
C ASP A 90 -12.31 -11.56 9.10
N LEU A 91 -11.73 -12.75 9.08
CA LEU A 91 -11.57 -13.65 10.21
C LEU A 91 -10.11 -13.77 10.59
N ILE A 92 -9.84 -14.12 11.85
CA ILE A 92 -8.47 -14.38 12.34
C ILE A 92 -7.89 -15.59 11.63
N GLU A 93 -8.69 -16.65 11.51
CA GLU A 93 -8.35 -17.90 10.83
C GLU A 93 -9.62 -18.57 10.29
N LEU A 94 -9.46 -19.63 9.49
CA LEU A 94 -10.59 -20.40 9.00
C LEU A 94 -11.16 -21.25 10.15
N PRO A 95 -12.45 -21.10 10.49
CA PRO A 95 -13.06 -21.91 11.54
C PRO A 95 -13.07 -23.39 11.16
N ASP A 96 -13.21 -24.26 12.15
CA ASP A 96 -13.40 -25.67 11.86
C ASP A 96 -14.73 -25.92 11.12
N TYR A 97 -14.86 -27.12 10.53
CA TYR A 97 -16.04 -27.45 9.72
C TYR A 97 -17.37 -27.33 10.48
N GLN A 98 -17.41 -27.69 11.77
CA GLN A 98 -18.64 -27.59 12.57
C GLN A 98 -18.96 -26.13 12.88
N GLN A 99 -17.96 -25.32 13.20
CA GLN A 99 -18.13 -23.88 13.38
C GLN A 99 -18.63 -23.21 12.09
N MET A 100 -18.05 -23.55 10.94
CA MET A 100 -18.50 -23.05 9.64
C MET A 100 -19.95 -23.42 9.32
N LEU A 101 -20.38 -24.66 9.64
CA LEU A 101 -21.78 -25.06 9.47
C LEU A 101 -22.76 -24.23 10.30
N ASN A 102 -22.31 -23.73 11.45
CA ASN A 102 -23.09 -22.87 12.34
C ASN A 102 -22.94 -21.37 12.02
N GLY A 103 -22.25 -21.01 10.92
CA GLY A 103 -22.03 -19.62 10.53
C GLY A 103 -21.09 -18.84 11.47
N LEU A 104 -20.26 -19.55 12.25
CA LEU A 104 -19.36 -18.97 13.23
C LEU A 104 -18.00 -18.62 12.64
N GLY A 105 -17.26 -17.74 13.31
CA GLY A 105 -15.87 -17.43 13.01
C GLY A 105 -15.41 -16.23 13.81
N ASP A 106 -14.19 -16.30 14.31
CA ASP A 106 -13.61 -15.21 15.10
C ASP A 106 -13.29 -14.06 14.16
N ILE A 107 -14.12 -13.02 14.23
CA ILE A 107 -13.95 -11.82 13.42
C ILE A 107 -12.59 -11.24 13.75
N LYS A 108 -11.79 -11.00 12.71
CA LYS A 108 -10.58 -10.20 12.79
C LYS A 108 -11.05 -8.78 13.08
N ASN A 109 -11.24 -8.49 14.36
CA ASN A 109 -11.39 -7.12 14.80
C ASN A 109 -10.19 -6.37 14.25
N ASN A 110 -10.41 -5.26 13.55
CA ASN A 110 -9.34 -4.32 13.25
C ASN A 110 -8.56 -4.17 14.55
N ILE A 111 -7.32 -4.67 14.57
CA ILE A 111 -6.38 -4.53 15.69
C ILE A 111 -6.59 -3.11 16.18
N GLU A 112 -6.89 -2.93 17.46
CA GLU A 112 -7.18 -1.61 18.02
C GLU A 112 -6.05 -0.70 17.57
N ARG A 113 -6.32 0.12 16.54
CA ARG A 113 -5.25 0.80 15.83
C ARG A 113 -4.66 1.74 16.86
N LYS A 114 -3.35 1.64 17.06
CA LYS A 114 -2.63 2.48 18.00
C LYS A 114 -3.11 3.91 17.80
N LYS A 115 -3.69 4.50 18.84
CA LYS A 115 -4.09 5.90 18.79
C LYS A 115 -2.84 6.74 18.57
N ARG A 116 -2.99 7.79 17.77
CA ARG A 116 -1.92 8.76 17.57
C ARG A 116 -1.49 9.35 18.90
N PHE A 117 -0.20 9.64 19.03
CA PHE A 117 0.26 10.48 20.11
C PHE A 117 -0.34 11.88 19.94
N SER A 118 -0.68 12.52 21.05
CA SER A 118 -0.90 13.97 21.04
C SER A 118 0.40 14.68 20.65
N PHE A 119 0.29 15.95 20.25
CA PHE A 119 1.48 16.68 19.80
C PHE A 119 2.51 16.83 20.93
N GLU A 120 2.04 16.98 22.17
CA GLU A 120 2.83 17.11 23.37
C GLU A 120 3.57 15.81 23.75
N GLU A 121 3.01 14.65 23.41
CA GLU A 121 3.58 13.32 23.69
C GLU A 121 4.66 12.89 22.67
N LEU A 122 4.82 13.60 21.55
CA LEU A 122 5.73 13.18 20.48
C LEU A 122 7.20 13.13 20.90
N GLU A 123 7.64 14.06 21.77
CA GLU A 123 9.04 14.15 22.19
C GLU A 123 9.44 13.02 23.13
N GLU A 124 8.58 12.71 24.11
CA GLU A 124 8.82 11.62 25.07
C GLU A 124 8.71 10.24 24.41
N ASN A 125 7.85 10.10 23.38
CA ASN A 125 7.63 8.84 22.67
C ASN A 125 8.42 8.74 21.35
N LYS A 126 9.42 9.59 21.12
CA LYS A 126 10.12 9.69 19.83
C LYS A 126 10.79 8.39 19.36
N ASN A 127 11.12 7.48 20.27
CA ASN A 127 11.77 6.20 19.94
C ASN A 127 10.78 5.05 19.66
N TYR A 128 9.47 5.26 19.85
CA TYR A 128 8.45 4.22 19.73
C TYR A 128 8.53 3.44 18.41
N TYR A 129 8.71 4.15 17.30
CA TYR A 129 8.79 3.55 15.97
C TYR A 129 10.18 3.01 15.60
N CYS A 130 11.21 3.29 16.40
CA CYS A 130 12.51 2.62 16.30
C CYS A 130 12.44 1.21 16.91
N GLU A 131 11.75 1.05 18.04
CA GLU A 131 11.53 -0.25 18.69
C GLU A 131 10.69 -1.19 17.81
N GLY A 132 9.72 -0.63 17.08
CA GLY A 132 8.91 -1.34 16.08
C GLY A 132 9.58 -1.50 14.71
N TYR A 133 10.88 -1.21 14.56
CA TYR A 133 11.67 -1.32 13.32
C TYR A 133 11.13 -0.55 12.10
N THR A 134 10.17 0.36 12.28
CA THR A 134 9.69 1.25 11.21
C THR A 134 10.72 2.33 10.90
N PHE A 135 11.33 2.88 11.95
CA PHE A 135 12.46 3.78 11.84
C PHE A 135 13.75 3.05 12.20
N ASP A 136 14.82 3.46 11.56
CA ASP A 136 16.17 3.02 11.89
C ASP A 136 16.60 3.64 13.24
N ILE A 137 17.29 2.85 14.07
CA ILE A 137 17.78 3.27 15.39
C ILE A 137 18.77 4.45 15.32
N ASP A 138 19.48 4.58 14.19
CA ASP A 138 20.46 5.64 13.94
C ASP A 138 19.81 6.90 13.33
N THR A 139 18.47 6.94 13.23
CA THR A 139 17.76 8.15 12.79
C THR A 139 18.07 9.33 13.72
N PRO A 140 18.47 10.51 13.19
CA PRO A 140 18.81 11.65 14.02
C PRO A 140 17.71 11.98 15.03
N THR A 141 18.06 12.03 16.32
CA THR A 141 17.08 12.17 17.41
C THR A 141 16.20 13.39 17.28
N GLY A 142 16.73 14.50 16.74
CA GLY A 142 15.96 15.73 16.50
C GLY A 142 14.93 15.65 15.37
N LEU A 143 14.98 14.61 14.52
CA LEU A 143 13.97 14.35 13.49
C LEU A 143 12.85 13.44 13.99
N LEU A 144 13.11 12.57 14.97
CA LEU A 144 12.19 11.52 15.39
C LEU A 144 10.79 12.02 15.78
N PRO A 145 10.61 13.10 16.59
CA PRO A 145 9.27 13.58 16.91
C PRO A 145 8.46 14.00 15.67
N PHE A 146 9.13 14.64 14.71
CA PHE A 146 8.51 15.04 13.44
C PHE A 146 8.17 13.83 12.57
N LEU A 147 9.09 12.86 12.46
CA LEU A 147 8.86 11.65 11.68
C LEU A 147 7.74 10.80 12.27
N THR A 148 7.64 10.68 13.60
CA THR A 148 6.51 10.06 14.31
C THR A 148 5.20 10.74 13.94
N ASN A 149 5.13 12.07 14.03
CA ASN A 149 3.93 12.84 13.65
C ASN A 149 3.53 12.59 12.18
N PHE A 150 4.53 12.55 11.29
CA PHE A 150 4.28 12.35 9.86
C PHE A 150 3.87 10.90 9.55
N PHE A 151 4.52 9.89 10.13
CA PHE A 151 4.14 8.49 9.93
C PHE A 151 2.72 8.22 10.44
N GLU A 152 2.38 8.75 11.62
CA GLU A 152 1.03 8.65 12.16
C GLU A 152 -0.01 9.40 11.32
N CYS A 153 0.36 10.51 10.67
CA CYS A 153 -0.50 11.18 9.69
C CYS A 153 -0.83 10.28 8.49
N LEU A 154 0.11 9.45 8.03
CA LEU A 154 -0.13 8.52 6.93
C LEU A 154 -1.02 7.33 7.33
N THR A 155 -0.86 6.84 8.56
CA THR A 155 -1.63 5.70 9.11
C THR A 155 -2.96 6.11 9.76
N ASP A 156 -3.31 7.39 9.72
CA ASP A 156 -4.59 7.91 10.20
C ASP A 156 -5.61 7.99 9.06
N ILE A 157 -6.59 7.06 9.05
CA ILE A 157 -7.66 7.04 8.04
C ILE A 157 -8.83 7.97 8.36
N SER A 158 -8.83 8.63 9.52
CA SER A 158 -9.90 9.58 9.88
C SER A 158 -9.78 10.89 9.10
N HIS A 159 -8.58 11.20 8.61
CA HIS A 159 -8.31 12.32 7.71
C HIS A 159 -7.87 11.79 6.34
N LYS A 160 -8.56 12.21 5.28
CA LYS A 160 -8.29 11.80 3.91
C LYS A 160 -7.88 12.99 3.06
N MET A 161 -6.96 12.76 2.11
CA MET A 161 -6.66 13.73 1.07
C MET A 161 -7.92 13.93 0.19
N PRO A 162 -8.35 15.17 -0.09
CA PRO A 162 -9.57 15.42 -0.87
C PRO A 162 -9.50 14.86 -2.30
N ILE A 163 -10.53 14.12 -2.72
CA ILE A 163 -10.66 13.63 -4.10
C ILE A 163 -10.77 14.81 -5.07
N GLY A 164 -10.08 14.76 -6.21
CA GLY A 164 -10.14 15.83 -7.20
C GLY A 164 -8.95 15.91 -8.16
N GLU A 165 -8.95 16.98 -8.95
CA GLU A 165 -7.88 17.31 -9.88
C GLU A 165 -6.73 18.01 -9.14
N TYR A 166 -5.53 17.43 -9.23
CA TYR A 166 -4.27 18.03 -8.80
C TYR A 166 -3.44 18.41 -10.03
N LYS A 167 -2.33 19.12 -9.83
CA LYS A 167 -1.60 19.75 -10.93
C LYS A 167 -1.11 18.77 -12.01
N HIS A 168 -0.79 17.53 -11.62
CA HIS A 168 -0.23 16.52 -12.53
C HIS A 168 -1.02 15.23 -12.62
N PHE A 169 -1.95 14.98 -11.70
CA PHE A 169 -2.74 13.75 -11.63
C PHE A 169 -4.11 14.07 -11.06
N LYS A 170 -5.07 13.19 -11.31
CA LYS A 170 -6.36 13.20 -10.62
C LYS A 170 -6.33 12.19 -9.49
N LEU A 171 -6.65 12.60 -8.27
CA LEU A 171 -6.91 11.66 -7.19
C LEU A 171 -8.34 11.12 -7.37
N ILE A 172 -8.46 9.83 -7.66
CA ILE A 172 -9.75 9.13 -7.74
C ILE A 172 -10.22 8.80 -6.33
N GLU A 173 -9.33 8.27 -5.49
CA GLU A 173 -9.65 7.90 -4.12
C GLU A 173 -8.40 7.91 -3.23
N ASP A 174 -8.52 8.50 -2.04
CA ASP A 174 -7.64 8.15 -0.92
C ASP A 174 -8.16 6.84 -0.32
N TYR A 175 -7.51 5.75 -0.72
CA TYR A 175 -7.92 4.37 -0.46
C TYR A 175 -7.68 3.97 1.00
N GLY A 176 -6.94 4.77 1.76
CA GLY A 176 -6.53 4.44 3.12
C GLY A 176 -5.29 3.56 3.16
N ILE A 177 -5.23 2.65 4.11
CA ILE A 177 -4.03 1.85 4.38
C ILE A 177 -4.12 0.54 3.63
N ARG A 178 -3.04 0.17 2.92
CA ARG A 178 -2.85 -1.16 2.36
C ARG A 178 -1.58 -1.79 2.90
N TYR A 179 -1.63 -3.08 3.23
CA TYR A 179 -0.44 -3.85 3.55
C TYR A 179 0.18 -4.39 2.26
N LEU A 180 1.40 -3.95 1.94
CA LEU A 180 2.07 -4.21 0.67
C LEU A 180 3.50 -4.69 0.87
N SER A 181 3.99 -5.49 -0.07
CA SER A 181 5.41 -5.77 -0.27
C SER A 181 5.90 -5.05 -1.53
N CYS A 182 6.73 -4.02 -1.37
CA CYS A 182 7.24 -3.22 -2.49
C CYS A 182 8.72 -3.51 -2.76
N GLY A 183 8.99 -4.11 -3.93
CA GLY A 183 10.35 -4.52 -4.32
C GLY A 183 11.28 -3.35 -4.68
N THR A 184 12.57 -3.60 -4.53
CA THR A 184 13.66 -2.71 -4.97
C THR A 184 14.41 -3.32 -6.15
N ALA A 185 15.09 -2.48 -6.94
CA ALA A 185 15.90 -2.96 -8.07
C ALA A 185 17.10 -3.86 -7.65
N SER A 186 17.46 -3.86 -6.38
CA SER A 186 18.53 -4.66 -5.77
C SER A 186 18.06 -5.97 -5.13
N GLY A 187 16.75 -6.29 -5.21
CA GLY A 187 16.19 -7.55 -4.71
C GLY A 187 15.75 -7.56 -3.24
N GLY A 188 15.85 -6.44 -2.53
CA GLY A 188 15.19 -6.27 -1.22
C GLY A 188 13.73 -5.83 -1.37
N THR A 189 12.92 -6.05 -0.33
CA THR A 189 11.51 -5.64 -0.25
C THR A 189 11.28 -4.72 0.95
N TYR A 190 10.26 -3.86 0.87
CA TYR A 190 9.72 -3.14 2.01
C TYR A 190 8.29 -3.60 2.23
N ASP A 191 8.08 -4.29 3.35
CA ASP A 191 6.84 -4.98 3.68
C ASP A 191 6.19 -4.26 4.85
N GLY A 192 4.98 -3.74 4.65
CA GLY A 192 4.32 -2.97 5.70
C GLY A 192 3.08 -2.22 5.24
N ASP A 193 2.58 -1.39 6.15
CA ASP A 193 1.45 -0.50 5.91
C ASP A 193 1.86 0.69 5.05
N TYR A 194 1.12 0.93 3.97
CA TYR A 194 1.24 2.11 3.13
C TYR A 194 -0.05 2.88 3.07
N ARG A 195 0.05 4.22 3.14
CA ARG A 195 -1.05 5.08 2.70
C ARG A 195 -1.13 5.05 1.19
N SER A 196 -2.26 4.61 0.65
CA SER A 196 -2.43 4.29 -0.76
C SER A 196 -3.43 5.22 -1.43
N PHE A 197 -3.01 5.81 -2.55
CA PHE A 197 -3.81 6.74 -3.35
C PHE A 197 -4.09 6.12 -4.70
N LEU A 198 -5.38 5.96 -5.05
CA LEU A 198 -5.80 5.57 -6.39
C LEU A 198 -5.86 6.84 -7.25
N ILE A 199 -5.01 6.92 -8.26
CA ILE A 199 -4.89 8.11 -9.12
C ILE A 199 -5.11 7.77 -10.58
N GLU A 200 -5.54 8.77 -11.36
CA GLU A 200 -5.40 8.78 -12.80
C GLU A 200 -4.21 9.67 -13.19
N TYR A 201 -3.23 9.09 -13.88
CA TYR A 201 -2.06 9.80 -14.40
C TYR A 201 -1.85 9.47 -15.87
N LYS A 202 -1.97 10.48 -16.74
CA LYS A 202 -1.80 10.36 -18.20
C LYS A 202 -2.64 9.22 -18.81
N GLY A 203 -3.91 9.13 -18.41
CA GLY A 203 -4.87 8.13 -18.88
C GLY A 203 -4.71 6.73 -18.29
N ASN A 204 -3.79 6.54 -17.33
CA ASN A 204 -3.62 5.27 -16.63
C ASN A 204 -4.12 5.42 -15.19
N VAL A 205 -4.96 4.49 -14.77
CA VAL A 205 -5.37 4.34 -13.36
C VAL A 205 -4.36 3.46 -12.65
N MET A 206 -3.82 3.94 -11.52
CA MET A 206 -2.77 3.26 -10.77
C MET A 206 -2.81 3.61 -9.29
N PHE A 207 -2.28 2.73 -8.44
CA PHE A 207 -1.99 3.12 -7.06
C PHE A 207 -0.62 3.76 -6.95
N VAL A 208 -0.53 4.77 -6.08
CA VAL A 208 0.73 5.29 -5.57
C VAL A 208 0.69 5.22 -4.05
N ASN A 209 1.70 4.60 -3.45
CA ASN A 209 1.71 4.22 -2.05
C ASN A 209 2.88 4.91 -1.32
N LEU A 210 2.63 5.41 -0.12
CA LEU A 210 3.57 6.20 0.67
C LEU A 210 3.73 5.64 2.08
N SER A 211 4.97 5.39 2.52
CA SER A 211 5.25 4.97 3.90
C SER A 211 6.72 5.13 4.30
N PHE A 212 7.01 4.93 5.58
CA PHE A 212 8.36 4.94 6.14
C PHE A 212 8.87 3.53 6.42
N PHE A 213 10.16 3.31 6.17
CA PHE A 213 10.82 2.05 6.47
C PHE A 213 12.24 2.24 6.97
N ASN A 214 12.70 1.25 7.71
CA ASN A 214 14.09 1.09 8.08
C ASN A 214 14.88 0.51 6.88
N TYR A 215 15.89 1.24 6.41
CA TYR A 215 16.78 0.81 5.33
C TYR A 215 17.95 -0.07 5.83
N GLY A 216 18.11 -0.20 7.15
CA GLY A 216 19.20 -0.89 7.84
C GLY A 216 20.43 -0.02 8.12
N THR A 217 20.44 1.22 7.62
CA THR A 217 21.47 2.23 7.91
C THR A 217 20.90 3.63 8.12
N HIS A 218 19.60 3.82 7.86
CA HIS A 218 18.88 5.07 7.95
C HIS A 218 17.38 4.82 7.73
N THR A 219 16.55 5.76 8.14
CA THR A 219 15.12 5.75 7.79
C THR A 219 14.91 6.31 6.38
N ILE A 220 13.99 5.71 5.63
CA ILE A 220 13.57 6.17 4.31
C ILE A 220 12.07 6.46 4.27
N LEU A 221 11.69 7.53 3.56
CA LEU A 221 10.33 7.76 3.09
C LEU A 221 10.21 7.20 1.66
N THR A 222 9.37 6.20 1.48
CA THR A 222 9.18 5.49 0.22
C THR A 222 7.95 5.97 -0.52
N VAL A 223 8.07 6.13 -1.84
CA VAL A 223 6.92 6.21 -2.74
C VAL A 223 7.02 5.05 -3.71
N SER A 224 6.04 4.15 -3.69
CA SER A 224 5.91 3.07 -4.66
C SER A 224 4.73 3.33 -5.59
N SER A 225 4.74 2.72 -6.78
CA SER A 225 3.57 2.74 -7.67
C SER A 225 3.31 1.34 -8.21
N ASP A 226 2.03 1.04 -8.43
CA ASP A 226 1.59 -0.18 -9.10
C ASP A 226 0.71 0.18 -10.30
N ARG A 227 1.07 -0.30 -11.49
CA ARG A 227 0.18 -0.24 -12.66
C ARG A 227 -0.48 -1.60 -12.75
N GLY A 228 -1.79 -1.66 -12.52
CA GLY A 228 -2.56 -2.89 -12.31
C GLY A 228 -2.01 -4.12 -13.05
N GLY A 229 -1.62 -5.15 -12.29
CA GLY A 229 -1.07 -6.41 -12.80
C GLY A 229 0.45 -6.58 -12.65
N THR A 230 1.18 -5.59 -12.14
CA THR A 230 2.61 -5.72 -11.80
C THR A 230 2.87 -5.57 -10.31
N ILE A 231 3.92 -6.24 -9.80
CA ILE A 231 4.41 -6.02 -8.43
C ILE A 231 4.76 -4.54 -8.24
N PRO A 232 4.29 -3.87 -7.17
CA PRO A 232 4.62 -2.48 -6.91
C PRO A 232 6.14 -2.27 -6.86
N HIS A 233 6.65 -1.27 -7.58
CA HIS A 233 8.07 -0.91 -7.54
C HIS A 233 8.28 0.40 -6.81
N ASN A 234 9.43 0.55 -6.15
CA ASN A 234 9.79 1.79 -5.47
C ASN A 234 10.24 2.88 -6.46
N SER A 235 9.40 3.88 -6.66
CA SER A 235 9.65 5.06 -7.49
C SER A 235 10.64 6.02 -6.81
N LEU A 236 10.53 6.19 -5.49
CA LEU A 236 11.39 7.02 -4.65
C LEU A 236 11.71 6.34 -3.32
N GLN A 237 12.98 6.41 -2.92
CA GLN A 237 13.44 6.09 -1.57
C GLN A 237 14.17 7.34 -1.06
N TYR A 238 13.48 8.16 -0.27
CA TYR A 238 14.00 9.41 0.22
C TYR A 238 14.67 9.18 1.58
N ASN A 239 15.99 9.36 1.65
CA ASN A 239 16.72 9.30 2.92
C ASN A 239 16.35 10.51 3.81
N VAL A 240 15.77 10.25 4.98
CA VAL A 240 15.30 11.31 5.89
C VAL A 240 16.43 12.17 6.45
N ASN A 241 17.69 11.71 6.40
CA ASN A 241 18.85 12.48 6.82
C ASN A 241 19.12 13.70 5.91
N HIS A 242 18.45 13.79 4.76
CA HIS A 242 18.48 14.97 3.90
C HIS A 242 17.43 16.03 4.27
N ILE A 243 16.59 15.78 5.27
CA ILE A 243 15.67 16.78 5.80
C ILE A 243 16.48 17.84 6.56
N VAL A 244 16.24 19.11 6.21
CA VAL A 244 16.85 20.24 6.90
C VAL A 244 15.80 20.89 7.79
N SER A 245 16.05 20.93 9.10
CA SER A 245 15.20 21.64 10.06
C SER A 245 15.66 23.10 10.23
N VAL A 246 14.70 24.02 10.17
CA VAL A 246 14.90 25.46 10.43
C VAL A 246 13.81 25.91 11.39
N GLY A 247 14.12 25.95 12.68
CA GLY A 247 13.11 26.15 13.72
C GLY A 247 12.11 24.99 13.70
N THR A 248 10.84 25.28 13.46
CA THR A 248 9.74 24.29 13.38
C THR A 248 9.49 23.78 11.96
N GLU A 249 10.21 24.29 10.96
CA GLU A 249 10.03 23.93 9.56
C GLU A 249 10.99 22.81 9.16
N PHE A 250 10.47 21.76 8.53
CA PHE A 250 11.23 20.62 8.02
C PHE A 250 11.19 20.64 6.49
N ARG A 251 12.35 20.86 5.87
CA ARG A 251 12.49 21.08 4.43
C ARG A 251 12.99 19.83 3.72
N PHE A 252 12.33 19.47 2.63
CA PHE A 252 12.61 18.27 1.84
C PHE A 252 13.20 18.66 0.49
N SER A 253 14.48 18.32 0.29
CA SER A 253 15.19 18.56 -0.95
C SER A 253 15.83 17.28 -1.46
N HIS A 254 16.00 17.16 -2.77
CA HIS A 254 16.64 15.98 -3.35
C HIS A 254 17.71 16.38 -4.35
N ASN A 255 18.83 15.65 -4.38
CA ASN A 255 19.96 16.00 -5.26
C ASN A 255 19.76 15.55 -6.72
N GLY A 256 18.67 14.86 -7.02
CA GLY A 256 18.35 14.29 -8.33
C GLY A 256 19.05 12.96 -8.65
N SER A 257 19.60 12.26 -7.66
CA SER A 257 20.16 10.93 -7.85
C SER A 257 19.08 9.96 -8.36
N ILE A 258 19.43 9.21 -9.41
CA ILE A 258 18.54 8.23 -10.02
C ILE A 258 19.34 7.13 -10.74
N THR A 259 18.89 5.89 -10.53
CA THR A 259 19.38 4.70 -11.21
C THR A 259 18.33 4.21 -12.19
N VAL A 260 18.75 3.84 -13.41
CA VAL A 260 17.88 3.36 -14.48
C VAL A 260 18.21 1.90 -14.80
N GLY A 261 17.66 0.98 -14.01
CA GLY A 261 17.88 -0.46 -14.17
C GLY A 261 19.36 -0.83 -14.38
N LYS A 262 19.63 -1.69 -15.37
CA LYS A 262 20.99 -2.11 -15.73
C LYS A 262 21.89 -1.01 -16.30
N LYS A 263 21.34 0.14 -16.70
CA LYS A 263 22.11 1.30 -17.18
C LYS A 263 22.89 1.98 -16.04
N GLY A 264 22.54 1.68 -14.80
CA GLY A 264 23.18 2.27 -13.63
C GLY A 264 22.75 3.72 -13.40
N ARG A 265 23.60 4.45 -12.68
CA ARG A 265 23.34 5.83 -12.27
C ARG A 265 23.36 6.78 -13.47
N CYS A 266 22.32 7.60 -13.62
CA CYS A 266 22.27 8.67 -14.62
C CYS A 266 22.76 10.00 -14.04
N LYS A 267 23.16 10.94 -14.91
CA LYS A 267 23.55 12.28 -14.47
C LYS A 267 22.35 12.99 -13.87
N ASN A 268 22.50 13.50 -12.64
CA ASN A 268 21.43 14.20 -11.93
C ASN A 268 20.85 15.37 -12.77
N LYS A 269 21.70 16.08 -13.52
CA LYS A 269 21.29 17.17 -14.41
C LYS A 269 20.26 16.73 -15.44
N GLU A 270 20.35 15.52 -15.98
CA GLU A 270 19.37 15.03 -16.97
C GLU A 270 17.98 14.88 -16.36
N LEU A 271 17.89 14.42 -15.10
CA LEU A 271 16.62 14.35 -14.37
C LEU A 271 16.11 15.77 -14.04
N VAL A 272 16.99 16.67 -13.62
CA VAL A 272 16.62 18.07 -13.32
C VAL A 272 16.08 18.77 -14.57
N ASP A 273 16.76 18.63 -15.72
CA ASP A 273 16.32 19.20 -17.00
C ASP A 273 14.98 18.57 -17.44
N PHE A 274 14.77 17.27 -17.19
CA PHE A 274 13.47 16.62 -17.42
C PHE A 274 12.36 17.20 -16.54
N ILE A 275 12.62 17.36 -15.24
CA ILE A 275 11.65 17.95 -14.29
C ILE A 275 11.35 19.40 -14.68
N LYS A 276 12.35 20.19 -15.09
CA LYS A 276 12.18 21.58 -15.52
C LYS A 276 11.16 21.74 -16.64
N ASN A 277 11.08 20.75 -17.54
CA ASN A 277 10.15 20.77 -18.66
C ASN A 277 8.75 20.22 -18.32
N ASN A 278 8.61 19.43 -17.25
CA ASN A 278 7.37 18.72 -16.92
C ASN A 278 6.67 19.25 -15.66
N ALA A 279 7.42 19.63 -14.62
CA ALA A 279 6.93 20.17 -13.36
C ALA A 279 7.93 21.17 -12.76
N PRO A 280 8.10 22.37 -13.37
CA PRO A 280 9.09 23.35 -12.96
C PRO A 280 8.92 23.84 -11.51
N GLU A 281 7.72 23.78 -10.95
CA GLU A 281 7.47 24.13 -9.55
C GLU A 281 8.15 23.22 -8.52
N LEU A 282 8.63 22.03 -8.92
CA LEU A 282 9.46 21.16 -8.09
C LEU A 282 10.91 21.66 -7.99
N LEU A 283 11.26 22.75 -8.68
CA LEU A 283 12.61 23.32 -8.69
C LEU A 283 12.65 24.69 -8.01
N VAL A 284 13.65 24.88 -7.15
CA VAL A 284 14.04 26.18 -6.59
C VAL A 284 15.52 26.38 -6.86
N ASN A 285 15.89 27.42 -7.60
CA ASN A 285 17.27 27.68 -8.03
C ASN A 285 17.93 26.45 -8.70
N ASP A 286 17.21 25.83 -9.66
CA ASP A 286 17.59 24.60 -10.37
C ASP A 286 17.90 23.38 -9.46
N LYS A 287 17.46 23.40 -8.19
CA LYS A 287 17.53 22.26 -7.26
C LYS A 287 16.14 21.70 -6.99
N ILE A 288 16.03 20.38 -6.87
CA ILE A 288 14.75 19.73 -6.58
C ILE A 288 14.37 20.01 -5.12
N TYR A 289 13.20 20.61 -4.96
CA TYR A 289 12.59 20.97 -3.70
C TYR A 289 11.19 20.38 -3.63
N ILE A 290 11.03 19.34 -2.81
CA ILE A 290 9.76 18.62 -2.68
C ILE A 290 8.77 19.46 -1.88
N GLY A 291 9.23 20.14 -0.82
CA GLY A 291 8.39 21.02 -0.02
C GLY A 291 8.92 21.23 1.39
N ALA A 292 8.10 21.83 2.24
CA ALA A 292 8.36 21.95 3.67
C ALA A 292 7.09 21.71 4.46
N LEU A 293 7.25 21.22 5.70
CA LEU A 293 6.16 20.98 6.63
C LEU A 293 6.45 21.67 7.97
N GLN A 294 5.43 22.29 8.56
CA GLN A 294 5.51 22.91 9.87
C GLN A 294 5.14 21.90 10.97
N ASN A 295 6.09 21.58 11.84
CA ASN A 295 5.86 20.70 12.99
C ASN A 295 5.51 21.53 14.24
N LYS A 296 4.33 22.16 14.25
CA LYS A 296 3.79 22.93 15.40
C LYS A 296 2.52 22.33 16.00
N LYS A 297 1.93 21.36 15.31
CA LYS A 297 0.69 20.66 15.64
C LYS A 297 0.69 19.32 14.92
N LEU A 298 -0.28 18.46 15.22
CA LEU A 298 -0.46 17.22 14.48
C LEU A 298 -0.70 17.50 12.99
N LEU A 299 0.02 16.74 12.17
CA LEU A 299 -0.14 16.73 10.72
C LEU A 299 -1.37 15.88 10.37
N TYR A 300 -2.19 16.37 9.44
CA TYR A 300 -3.32 15.62 8.89
C TYR A 300 -3.37 15.77 7.37
N LEU A 301 -3.77 14.71 6.66
CA LEU A 301 -3.74 14.66 5.19
C LEU A 301 -4.70 15.64 4.51
N ASP A 302 -5.70 16.16 5.23
CA ASP A 302 -6.64 17.17 4.76
C ASP A 302 -6.17 18.61 5.01
N GLN A 303 -5.00 18.82 5.63
CA GLN A 303 -4.43 20.16 5.81
C GLN A 303 -3.77 20.66 4.51
N PRO A 304 -3.92 21.94 4.14
CA PRO A 304 -3.38 22.48 2.90
C PRO A 304 -1.88 22.26 2.69
N GLU A 305 -1.06 22.39 3.74
CA GLU A 305 0.40 22.15 3.67
C GLU A 305 0.71 20.68 3.40
N MET A 306 -0.02 19.76 4.03
CA MET A 306 0.13 18.32 3.80
C MET A 306 -0.35 17.92 2.41
N ILE A 307 -1.51 18.42 1.97
CA ILE A 307 -2.02 18.20 0.61
C ILE A 307 -0.98 18.63 -0.41
N ASN A 308 -0.41 19.83 -0.26
CA ASN A 308 0.61 20.33 -1.18
C ASN A 308 1.89 19.48 -1.15
N PHE A 309 2.32 19.05 0.04
CA PHE A 309 3.49 18.17 0.17
C PHE A 309 3.27 16.81 -0.50
N ILE A 310 2.12 16.17 -0.24
CA ILE A 310 1.75 14.88 -0.83
C ILE A 310 1.65 15.01 -2.35
N GLU A 311 0.95 16.02 -2.87
CA GLU A 311 0.88 16.28 -4.31
C GLU A 311 2.28 16.37 -4.95
N ARG A 312 3.19 17.12 -4.32
CA ARG A 312 4.54 17.35 -4.85
C ARG A 312 5.42 16.10 -4.78
N ILE A 313 5.38 15.33 -3.69
CA ILE A 313 6.19 14.11 -3.57
C ILE A 313 5.68 12.99 -4.50
N LEU A 314 4.36 12.85 -4.67
CA LEU A 314 3.78 11.89 -5.62
C LEU A 314 4.11 12.29 -7.06
N THR A 315 3.97 13.58 -7.41
CA THR A 315 4.37 14.10 -8.73
C THR A 315 5.85 13.81 -9.01
N TYR A 316 6.72 14.07 -8.03
CA TYR A 316 8.15 13.82 -8.19
C TYR A 316 8.45 12.33 -8.41
N ALA A 317 7.78 11.43 -7.70
CA ALA A 317 7.90 9.99 -7.88
C ALA A 317 7.45 9.54 -9.28
N LEU A 318 6.29 10.02 -9.77
CA LEU A 318 5.78 9.72 -11.11
C LEU A 318 6.74 10.17 -12.22
N LEU A 319 7.31 11.36 -12.09
CA LEU A 319 8.30 11.88 -13.04
C LEU A 319 9.61 11.09 -13.04
N ARG A 320 10.05 10.57 -11.88
CA ARG A 320 11.21 9.68 -11.81
C ARG A 320 10.98 8.41 -12.61
N ASP A 321 9.78 7.84 -12.57
CA ASP A 321 9.44 6.64 -13.33
C ASP A 321 9.34 6.90 -14.83
N GLU A 322 8.69 7.99 -15.24
CA GLU A 322 8.70 8.38 -16.65
C GLU A 322 10.10 8.62 -17.18
N PHE A 323 10.97 9.27 -16.39
CA PHE A 323 12.35 9.46 -16.78
C PHE A 323 13.09 8.13 -16.97
N ARG A 324 12.88 7.15 -16.07
CA ARG A 324 13.44 5.80 -16.21
C ARG A 324 12.93 5.12 -17.48
N GLU A 325 11.62 5.16 -17.73
CA GLU A 325 11.02 4.58 -18.94
C GLU A 325 11.57 5.22 -20.22
N MET A 326 11.64 6.55 -20.29
CA MET A 326 12.22 7.28 -21.42
C MET A 326 13.67 6.86 -21.67
N LYS A 327 14.49 6.74 -20.62
CA LYS A 327 15.90 6.34 -20.74
C LYS A 327 16.08 4.88 -21.16
N LEU A 328 15.10 4.02 -20.90
CA LEU A 328 15.08 2.63 -21.36
C LEU A 328 14.56 2.49 -22.80
N LYS A 329 13.61 3.33 -23.22
CA LYS A 329 13.06 3.33 -24.60
C LYS A 329 14.06 3.79 -25.65
N ASN A 330 14.93 4.76 -25.34
CA ASN A 330 15.99 5.25 -26.25
C ASN A 330 17.12 4.24 -26.53
N ILE A 331 16.89 2.93 -26.32
CA ILE A 331 17.83 1.82 -26.52
C ILE A 331 17.31 0.84 -27.60
N LYS A 332 16.04 0.94 -27.98
CA LYS A 332 15.49 0.26 -29.17
C LYS A 332 15.49 1.22 -30.35
#